data_AF-A0A6V7K4E7-F1
#
_entry.id   AF-A0A6V7K4E7-F1
#
_cell.length_a   1.000
_cell.length_b   1.000
_cell.length_c   1.000
_cell.angle_alpha   90.00
_cell.angle_beta   90.00
_cell.angle_gamma   90.00
#
_symmetry.space_group_name_H-M   'P 1'
#
loop_
_entity.id
_entity.type
_entity.pdbx_description
1 polymer ?
#
loop_
_entity_poly.entity_id
_entity_poly.type
_entity_poly.pdbx_seq_one_letter_code
_entity_poly.pdbx_strand_id
1 'polypeptide(L)' 'AIITANQMGLEHDIKLPGYNLTIERSTDAPQLTRLRRQFITYSKMQKIELPQIAPLFVQYLNKSI' A
#
# COMPACT_ATOMS: atom_id res chain seq x y z
N ALA A 1 -24.00 2.42 8.43
CA ALA A 1 -23.54 1.04 8.65
C ALA A 1 -22.02 0.96 8.42
N ILE A 2 -21.24 1.44 9.40
CA ILE A 2 -19.79 1.69 9.35
C ILE A 2 -19.01 0.68 10.24
N ILE A 3 -19.74 -0.24 10.90
CA ILE A 3 -19.24 -0.95 12.09
C ILE A 3 -18.53 -2.28 11.74
N THR A 4 -18.67 -2.79 10.52
CA THR A 4 -18.07 -4.06 10.07
C THR A 4 -16.97 -3.88 9.00
N ALA A 5 -16.08 -2.90 9.17
CA ALA A 5 -14.69 -3.15 8.76
C ALA A 5 -14.04 -4.25 9.63
N ASN A 6 -14.72 -4.69 10.69
CA ASN A 6 -14.23 -5.43 11.85
C ASN A 6 -13.84 -6.91 11.65
N GLN A 7 -13.29 -7.28 10.49
CA GLN A 7 -12.27 -8.34 10.45
C GLN A 7 -11.02 -7.91 9.64
N MET A 8 -11.09 -6.77 8.93
CA MET A 8 -10.13 -6.17 7.97
C MET A 8 -9.26 -7.15 7.17
N GLY A 9 -9.77 -8.36 6.91
CA GLY A 9 -9.38 -9.20 5.80
C GLY A 9 -9.67 -8.41 4.55
N LEU A 10 -8.64 -7.71 4.11
CA LEU A 10 -8.64 -6.75 3.04
C LEU A 10 -8.64 -7.55 1.71
N GLU A 11 -9.48 -8.56 1.57
CA GLU A 11 -9.39 -9.61 0.55
C GLU A 11 -9.74 -9.15 -0.87
N HIS A 12 -9.97 -7.85 -1.05
CA HIS A 12 -10.36 -7.23 -2.31
C HIS A 12 -9.37 -6.15 -2.69
N ASP A 13 -9.21 -5.95 -3.99
CA ASP A 13 -8.27 -4.97 -4.52
C ASP A 13 -8.63 -3.54 -4.09
N ILE A 14 -7.64 -2.81 -3.56
CA ILE A 14 -7.80 -1.41 -3.16
C ILE A 14 -7.46 -0.53 -4.37
N LYS A 15 -8.48 0.07 -4.98
CA LYS A 15 -8.30 1.08 -6.02
C LYS A 15 -7.99 2.44 -5.38
N LEU A 16 -6.98 3.14 -5.91
CA LEU A 16 -6.61 4.50 -5.52
C LEU A 16 -7.12 5.49 -6.58
N PRO A 17 -8.37 5.98 -6.43
CA PRO A 17 -8.94 6.97 -7.35
C PRO A 17 -8.12 8.26 -7.25
N GLY A 18 -7.41 8.60 -8.33
CA GLY A 18 -6.47 9.72 -8.39
C GLY A 18 -5.09 9.34 -8.94
N TYR A 19 -4.69 8.08 -8.77
CA TYR A 19 -3.43 7.57 -9.33
C TYR A 19 -3.65 6.48 -10.41
N ASN A 20 -4.89 6.03 -10.64
CA ASN A 20 -5.20 4.86 -11.47
C ASN A 20 -4.39 3.61 -11.05
N LEU A 21 -4.09 3.51 -9.76
CA LEU A 21 -3.30 2.43 -9.17
C LEU A 21 -4.22 1.50 -8.37
N THR A 22 -3.89 0.22 -8.40
CA THR A 22 -4.63 -0.83 -7.67
C THR A 22 -3.65 -1.62 -6.83
N ILE A 23 -3.93 -1.74 -5.53
CA ILE A 23 -3.20 -2.65 -4.65
C ILE A 23 -3.92 -4.00 -4.72
N GLU A 24 -3.25 -4.99 -5.30
CA GLU A 24 -3.80 -6.32 -5.54
C GLU A 24 -3.75 -7.14 -4.23
N ARG A 25 -4.87 -7.78 -3.88
CA ARG A 25 -5.03 -8.62 -2.67
C ARG A 25 -4.53 -7.96 -1.38
N SER A 26 -5.35 -7.15 -0.75
CA SER A 26 -4.88 -6.50 0.46
C SER A 26 -4.81 -7.45 1.68
N THR A 27 -3.61 -7.51 2.25
CA THR A 27 -3.24 -8.30 3.43
C THR A 27 -3.70 -7.60 4.73
N ASP A 28 -3.62 -8.29 5.86
CA ASP A 28 -3.97 -7.74 7.18
C ASP A 28 -3.28 -6.39 7.43
N ALA A 29 -4.00 -5.46 8.06
CA ALA A 29 -3.51 -4.11 8.39
C ALA A 29 -2.11 -4.04 9.05
N PRO A 30 -1.69 -5.00 9.92
CA PRO A 30 -0.34 -5.01 10.47
C PRO A 30 0.75 -5.24 9.41
N GLN A 31 0.50 -6.10 8.41
CA GLN A 31 1.47 -6.36 7.34
C GLN A 31 1.63 -5.14 6.43
N LEU A 32 0.52 -4.50 6.03
CA LEU A 32 0.56 -3.23 5.28
C LEU A 32 1.35 -2.16 6.03
N THR A 33 1.16 -2.06 7.34
CA THR A 33 1.91 -1.12 8.19
C THR A 33 3.40 -1.43 8.19
N ARG A 34 3.78 -2.71 8.21
CA ARG A 34 5.20 -3.13 8.13
C ARG A 34 5.81 -2.78 6.77
N LEU A 35 5.13 -3.12 5.67
CA LEU A 35 5.56 -2.81 4.30
C LEU A 35 5.70 -1.30 4.08
N ARG A 36 4.76 -0.50 4.60
CA ARG A 36 4.84 0.96 4.59
C ARG A 36 6.12 1.47 5.27
N ARG A 37 6.47 0.96 6.45
CA ARG A 37 7.69 1.36 7.17
C ARG A 37 8.95 0.99 6.38
N GLN A 38 8.99 -0.22 5.81
CA GLN A 38 10.12 -0.67 4.99
C GLN A 38 10.32 0.23 3.76
N PHE A 39 9.24 0.53 3.05
CA PHE A 39 9.27 1.41 1.89
C PHE A 39 9.73 2.83 2.26
N ILE A 40 9.27 3.41 3.37
CA ILE A 40 9.72 4.75 3.83
C ILE A 40 11.21 4.76 4.16
N THR A 41 11.72 3.72 4.81
CA THR A 41 13.16 3.62 5.11
C THR A 41 13.97 3.55 3.81
N TYR A 42 13.53 2.73 2.87
CA TYR A 42 14.20 2.58 1.57
C TYR A 42 14.12 3.86 0.72
N SER A 43 12.95 4.51 0.65
CA SER A 43 12.74 5.70 -0.18
C SER A 43 13.60 6.89 0.28
N LYS A 44 13.80 7.03 1.58
CA LYS A 44 14.70 8.05 2.16
C LYS A 44 16.15 7.87 1.69
N MET A 45 16.61 6.63 1.51
CA MET A 45 17.97 6.35 1.05
C MET A 45 18.15 6.60 -0.44
N GLN A 46 17.10 6.37 -1.24
CA GLN A 46 17.15 6.44 -2.71
C GLN A 46 16.82 7.82 -3.30
N LYS A 47 16.54 8.85 -2.48
CA LYS A 47 16.12 10.20 -2.91
C LYS A 47 15.00 10.15 -3.97
N ILE A 48 13.96 9.36 -3.72
CA ILE A 48 12.82 9.22 -4.63
C ILE A 48 12.10 10.57 -4.77
N GLU A 49 11.81 10.99 -6.00
CA GLU A 49 11.05 12.21 -6.25
C GLU A 49 9.59 12.04 -5.83
N LEU A 50 9.00 13.08 -5.20
CA LEU A 50 7.62 13.08 -4.71
C LEU A 50 6.57 12.50 -5.68
N PRO A 51 6.55 12.86 -6.99
CA PRO A 51 5.53 12.33 -7.90
C PRO A 51 5.66 10.82 -8.13
N GLN A 52 6.84 10.23 -7.90
CA GLN A 52 7.08 8.80 -8.10
C GLN A 52 6.78 7.96 -6.85
N ILE A 53 6.59 8.59 -5.68
CA ILE A 53 6.38 7.89 -4.42
C ILE A 53 5.13 7.00 -4.47
N ALA A 54 4.00 7.53 -4.96
CA ALA A 54 2.74 6.79 -5.03
C ALA A 54 2.80 5.57 -5.97
N PRO A 55 3.24 5.69 -7.24
CA PRO A 55 3.37 4.53 -8.13
C PRO A 55 4.39 3.50 -7.63
N LEU A 56 5.55 3.94 -7.11
CA LEU A 56 6.56 3.02 -6.58
C LEU A 56 6.08 2.31 -5.31
N PHE A 57 5.31 2.98 -4.46
CA PHE A 57 4.75 2.37 -3.27
C PHE A 57 3.74 1.28 -3.64
N VAL A 58 2.83 1.54 -4.57
CA VAL A 58 1.86 0.52 -5.02
C VAL A 58 2.56 -0.64 -5.71
N GLN A 59 3.54 -0.38 -6.56
CA GLN A 59 4.35 -1.44 -7.18
C GLN A 59 5.09 -2.28 -6.13
N TYR A 60 5.63 -1.64 -5.09
CA TYR A 60 6.28 -2.32 -3.99
C TYR A 60 5.30 -3.20 -3.21
N LEU A 61 4.09 -2.70 -2.93
CA LEU A 61 3.06 -3.48 -2.25
C LEU A 61 2.65 -4.70 -3.08
N ASN A 62 2.31 -4.53 -4.36
CA ASN A 62 1.88 -5.65 -5.22
C ASN A 62 2.98 -6.71 -5.44
N LYS A 63 4.25 -6.35 -5.28
CA LYS A 63 5.37 -7.31 -5.33
C LYS A 63 5.65 -7.99 -3.99
N SER A 64 5.22 -7.41 -2.88
CA SER A 64 5.56 -7.87 -1.53
C SER A 64 4.44 -8.64 -0.84
N ILE A 65 3.23 -8.60 -1.40
CA ILE A 65 2.03 -9.30 -0.95
C ILE A 65 1.81 -10.52 -1.86
#